data_AF-A0A7Z9UA97-F1
#
_entry.id   AF-A0A7Z9UA97-F1
#
_cell.length_a   1.000
_cell.length_b   1.000
_cell.length_c   1.000
_cell.angle_alpha   90.00
_cell.angle_beta   90.00
_cell.angle_gamma   90.00
#
_symmetry.space_group_name_H-M   'P 1'
#
loop_
_entity.id
_entity.type
_entity.pdbx_description
1 polymer ?
#
loop_
_entity_poly.entity_id
_entity_poly.type
_entity_poly.pdbx_seq_one_letter_code
_entity_poly.pdbx_strand_id
1 'polypeptide(L)'
;MLNHHQTQESAPEKVLRLALNLPHTQNDLEQEAARIEQLLDNLSQPLTQTGEELQDQLAYAMESLLEGIFALLEAETKDDFDAACGSVLQCHALAQDLQETLSAYEDEVLLVA
;
A
#
# COMPACT_ATOMS: atom_id res chain seq x y z
N MET A 1 2.01 26.68 -43.98
CA MET A 1 1.09 26.99 -42.86
C MET A 1 0.71 25.66 -42.24
N LEU A 2 1.33 25.28 -41.12
CA LEU A 2 1.05 24.01 -40.44
C LEU A 2 0.04 24.29 -39.32
N ASN A 3 -1.16 23.75 -39.52
CA ASN A 3 -2.27 23.85 -38.59
C ASN A 3 -1.85 23.26 -37.24
N HIS A 4 -1.83 24.09 -36.20
CA HIS A 4 -1.84 23.63 -34.82
C HIS A 4 -3.16 22.89 -34.59
N HIS A 5 -3.16 21.57 -34.76
CA HIS A 5 -4.19 20.73 -34.16
C HIS A 5 -3.92 20.77 -32.65
N GLN A 6 -4.45 21.79 -31.99
CA GLN A 6 -4.81 21.67 -30.58
C GLN A 6 -5.92 20.62 -30.54
N THR A 7 -5.55 19.35 -30.43
CA THR A 7 -6.49 18.27 -30.14
C THR A 7 -7.13 18.63 -28.81
N GLN A 8 -8.35 19.16 -28.87
CA GLN A 8 -9.10 19.50 -27.69
C GLN A 8 -9.38 18.18 -26.97
N GLU A 9 -8.70 17.97 -25.84
CA GLU A 9 -9.00 16.83 -24.97
C GLU A 9 -10.50 16.79 -24.68
N SER A 10 -11.07 15.61 -24.86
CA SER A 10 -12.45 15.32 -24.50
C SER A 10 -12.64 15.43 -22.99
N ALA A 11 -13.88 15.69 -22.53
CA ALA A 11 -14.16 15.79 -21.10
C ALA A 11 -13.74 14.53 -20.30
N PRO A 12 -13.91 13.30 -20.83
CA PRO A 12 -13.35 12.10 -20.20
C PRO A 12 -11.82 12.10 -20.12
N GLU A 13 -11.12 12.51 -21.19
CA GLU A 13 -9.65 12.60 -21.18
C GLU A 13 -9.15 13.60 -20.14
N LYS A 14 -9.82 14.75 -20.01
CA LYS A 14 -9.51 15.75 -18.96
C LYS A 14 -9.73 15.21 -17.56
N VAL A 15 -10.86 14.53 -17.34
CA VAL A 15 -11.19 13.93 -16.04
C VAL A 15 -10.18 12.84 -15.69
N LEU A 16 -9.80 11.99 -16.64
CA LEU A 16 -8.81 10.94 -16.42
C LEU A 16 -7.44 11.53 -16.11
N ARG A 17 -7.02 12.55 -16.86
CA ARG A 17 -5.75 13.25 -16.69
C ARG A 17 -5.69 13.97 -15.34
N LEU A 18 -6.79 14.57 -14.90
CA LEU A 18 -6.92 15.21 -13.58
C LEU A 18 -6.95 14.18 -12.44
N ALA A 19 -7.68 13.09 -12.59
CA ALA A 19 -7.80 12.04 -11.58
C ALA A 19 -6.48 11.29 -11.34
N LEU A 20 -5.65 11.20 -12.38
CA LEU A 20 -4.35 10.53 -12.35
C LEU A 20 -3.16 11.50 -12.26
N ASN A 21 -3.42 12.82 -12.16
CA ASN A 21 -2.41 13.89 -12.18
C ASN A 21 -1.39 13.76 -13.34
N LEU A 22 -1.86 13.36 -14.52
CA LEU A 22 -0.99 13.10 -15.67
C LEU A 22 -0.54 14.40 -16.37
N PRO A 23 0.70 14.47 -16.87
CA PRO A 23 1.21 15.63 -17.60
C PRO A 23 0.39 15.99 -18.85
N HIS A 24 0.41 17.28 -19.20
CA HIS A 24 -0.34 17.79 -20.36
C HIS A 24 0.42 17.70 -21.69
N THR A 25 1.74 17.50 -21.67
CA THR A 25 2.57 17.39 -22.88
C THR A 25 2.95 15.94 -23.17
N GLN A 26 3.12 15.61 -24.46
CA GLN A 26 3.43 14.26 -24.89
C GLN A 26 4.82 13.79 -24.42
N ASN A 27 5.81 14.68 -24.38
CA ASN A 27 7.16 14.36 -23.91
C ASN A 27 7.15 14.05 -22.40
N ASP A 28 6.40 14.81 -21.62
CA ASP A 28 6.29 14.57 -20.18
C ASP A 28 5.52 13.27 -19.89
N LEU A 29 4.53 12.91 -20.72
CA LEU A 29 3.84 11.62 -20.63
C LEU A 29 4.77 10.43 -20.94
N GLU A 30 5.66 10.57 -21.92
CA GLU A 30 6.65 9.54 -22.26
C GLU A 30 7.67 9.36 -21.13
N GLN A 31 8.10 10.44 -20.47
CA GLN A 31 8.97 10.38 -19.29
C GLN A 31 8.28 9.72 -18.10
N GLU A 32 7.01 10.06 -17.86
CA GLU A 32 6.23 9.46 -16.77
C GLU A 32 5.96 7.97 -17.01
N ALA A 33 5.74 7.55 -18.27
CA ALA A 33 5.61 6.15 -18.62
C ALA A 33 6.91 5.36 -18.35
N ALA A 34 8.08 5.89 -18.74
CA ALA A 34 9.36 5.27 -18.48
C ALA A 34 9.67 5.16 -16.97
N ARG A 35 9.28 6.18 -16.19
CA ARG A 35 9.39 6.17 -14.73
C ARG A 35 8.54 5.07 -14.11
N ILE A 36 7.31 4.89 -14.59
CA ILE A 36 6.39 3.83 -14.14
C ILE A 36 6.91 2.44 -14.52
N GLU A 37 7.44 2.25 -15.73
CA GLU A 37 8.04 0.98 -16.16
C GLU A 37 9.21 0.59 -15.25
N GLN A 38 10.08 1.54 -14.92
CA GLN A 38 11.20 1.30 -14.02
C GLN A 38 10.74 0.96 -12.59
N LEU A 39 9.67 1.59 -12.10
CA LEU A 39 9.04 1.24 -10.82
C LEU A 39 8.45 -0.18 -10.83
N LEU A 40 7.82 -0.60 -11.93
CA LEU A 40 7.30 -1.96 -12.08
C LEU A 40 8.42 -3.00 -12.14
N ASP A 41 9.53 -2.69 -12.81
CA ASP A 41 10.71 -3.55 -12.84
C ASP A 41 11.37 -3.65 -11.45
N ASN A 42 11.40 -2.55 -10.69
CA ASN A 42 11.91 -2.56 -9.31
C ASN A 42 11.01 -3.35 -8.35
N LEU A 43 9.68 -3.29 -8.52
CA LEU A 43 8.71 -4.10 -7.78
C LEU A 43 8.76 -5.59 -8.16
N SER A 44 9.36 -5.93 -9.31
CA SER A 44 9.54 -7.32 -9.75
C SER A 44 10.79 -7.99 -9.16
N GLN A 45 11.65 -7.25 -8.47
CA GLN A 45 12.80 -7.79 -7.75
C GLN A 45 12.39 -8.29 -6.35
N PRO A 46 13.01 -9.38 -5.84
CA PRO A 46 12.64 -9.94 -4.55
C PRO A 46 12.90 -8.92 -3.44
N LEU A 47 11.85 -8.65 -2.64
CA LEU A 47 11.97 -8.06 -1.32
C LEU A 47 13.10 -8.79 -0.58
N THR A 48 14.05 -8.07 0.02
CA THR A 48 15.12 -8.68 0.81
C THR A 48 14.54 -9.67 1.82
N GLN A 49 15.24 -10.72 2.22
CA GLN A 49 14.77 -11.73 3.19
C GLN A 49 14.08 -11.10 4.43
N THR A 50 14.56 -9.94 4.89
CA THR A 50 13.95 -9.11 5.94
C THR A 50 12.52 -8.65 5.63
N GLY A 51 12.22 -8.28 4.38
CA GLY A 51 10.88 -7.87 3.94
C GLY A 51 9.90 -9.04 3.86
N GLU A 52 10.37 -10.22 3.43
CA GLU A 52 9.58 -11.47 3.50
C GLU A 52 9.26 -11.83 4.96
N GLU A 53 10.26 -11.77 5.84
CA GLU A 53 10.08 -12.02 7.29
C GLU A 53 9.13 -11.00 7.96
N LEU A 54 9.16 -9.72 7.55
CA LEU A 54 8.24 -8.70 8.05
C LEU A 54 6.81 -8.90 7.54
N GLN A 55 6.64 -9.35 6.29
CA GLN A 55 5.33 -9.67 5.73
C GLN A 55 4.70 -10.89 6.41
N ASP A 56 5.49 -11.95 6.68
CA ASP A 56 5.03 -13.12 7.43
C ASP A 56 4.60 -12.75 8.86
N GLN A 57 5.37 -11.89 9.53
CA GLN A 57 5.02 -11.38 10.86
C GLN A 57 3.72 -10.56 10.83
N LEU A 58 3.52 -9.74 9.80
CA LEU A 58 2.29 -8.96 9.65
C LEU A 58 1.09 -9.86 9.41
N ALA A 59 1.22 -10.88 8.55
CA ALA A 59 0.17 -11.86 8.30
C ALA A 59 -0.24 -12.57 9.60
N TYR A 60 0.73 -13.02 10.39
CA TYR A 60 0.47 -13.63 11.70
C TYR A 60 -0.26 -12.68 12.67
N ALA A 61 0.16 -11.41 12.73
CA ALA A 61 -0.48 -10.42 13.60
C ALA A 61 -1.94 -10.16 13.17
N MET A 62 -2.23 -10.14 11.87
CA MET A 62 -3.58 -9.96 11.34
C MET A 62 -4.49 -11.17 11.59
N GLU A 63 -3.96 -12.39 11.48
CA GLU A 63 -4.69 -13.61 11.82
C GLU A 63 -5.03 -13.64 13.32
N SER A 64 -4.07 -13.31 14.18
CA SER A 64 -4.27 -13.24 15.63
C SER A 64 -5.30 -12.16 16.02
N LEU A 65 -5.32 -11.03 15.31
CA LEU A 65 -6.34 -9.99 15.49
C LEU A 65 -7.74 -10.51 15.14
N LEU A 66 -7.87 -11.25 14.05
CA LEU A 66 -9.12 -11.86 13.61
C LEU A 66 -9.65 -12.84 14.67
N GLU A 67 -8.77 -13.69 15.20
CA GLU A 67 -9.10 -14.63 16.29
C GLU A 67 -9.56 -13.89 17.55
N GLY A 68 -8.86 -12.82 17.94
CA GLY A 68 -9.27 -11.99 19.08
C GLY A 68 -10.64 -11.34 18.88
N ILE A 69 -10.97 -10.91 17.66
CA ILE A 69 -12.29 -10.37 17.33
C ILE A 69 -13.38 -11.45 17.43
N PHE A 70 -13.12 -12.67 16.95
CA PHE A 70 -14.07 -13.77 17.13
C PHE A 70 -14.27 -14.12 18.61
N ALA A 71 -13.19 -14.13 19.39
CA ALA A 71 -13.29 -14.33 20.84
C ALA A 71 -14.11 -13.24 21.54
N LEU A 72 -14.04 -11.97 21.08
CA LEU A 72 -14.92 -10.90 21.57
C LEU A 72 -16.40 -11.13 21.22
N LEU A 73 -16.68 -11.61 20.00
CA LEU A 73 -18.03 -11.90 19.54
C LEU A 73 -18.65 -13.09 20.29
N GLU A 74 -17.83 -14.06 20.68
CA GLU A 74 -18.23 -15.29 21.36
C GLU A 74 -18.12 -15.21 22.89
N ALA A 75 -17.63 -14.09 23.45
CA ALA A 75 -17.43 -13.94 24.88
C ALA A 75 -18.77 -14.04 25.65
N GLU A 76 -18.92 -15.10 26.44
CA GLU A 76 -20.10 -15.34 27.28
C GLU A 76 -19.94 -14.73 28.68
N THR A 77 -18.70 -14.51 29.11
CA THR A 77 -18.39 -13.92 30.42
C THR A 77 -17.58 -12.63 30.29
N LYS A 78 -17.60 -11.83 31.35
CA LYS A 78 -16.80 -10.61 31.42
C LYS A 78 -15.30 -10.92 31.39
N ASP A 79 -14.87 -12.00 32.03
CA ASP A 79 -13.45 -12.37 32.05
C ASP A 79 -12.98 -12.81 30.66
N ASP A 80 -13.83 -13.50 29.89
CA ASP A 80 -13.56 -13.86 28.49
C ASP A 80 -13.47 -12.61 27.61
N PHE A 81 -14.38 -11.65 27.82
CA PHE A 81 -14.38 -10.38 27.10
C PHE A 81 -13.12 -9.55 27.39
N ASP A 82 -12.74 -9.44 28.67
CA ASP A 82 -11.55 -8.69 29.09
C ASP A 82 -10.25 -9.35 28.55
N ALA A 83 -10.19 -10.68 28.51
CA ALA A 83 -9.07 -11.43 27.91
C ALA A 83 -9.00 -11.22 26.38
N ALA A 84 -10.14 -11.30 25.69
CA ALA A 84 -10.22 -11.07 24.26
C ALA A 84 -9.87 -9.62 23.89
N CYS A 85 -10.31 -8.64 24.69
CA CYS A 85 -9.90 -7.24 24.55
C CYS A 85 -8.37 -7.08 24.67
N GLY A 86 -7.75 -7.73 25.66
CA GLY A 86 -6.29 -7.71 25.82
C GLY A 86 -5.57 -8.27 24.60
N SER A 87 -6.04 -9.40 24.07
CA SER A 87 -5.48 -10.03 22.86
C SER A 87 -5.60 -9.12 21.64
N VAL A 88 -6.78 -8.52 21.42
CA VAL A 88 -7.03 -7.61 20.29
C VAL A 88 -6.14 -6.36 20.37
N LEU A 89 -6.01 -5.75 21.55
CA LEU A 89 -5.17 -4.57 21.74
C LEU A 89 -3.69 -4.88 21.46
N GLN A 90 -3.21 -6.04 21.90
CA GLN A 90 -1.83 -6.46 21.67
C GLN A 90 -1.57 -6.75 20.19
N CYS A 91 -2.46 -7.48 19.52
CA CYS A 91 -2.32 -7.79 18.10
C CYS A 91 -2.44 -6.53 17.23
N HIS A 92 -3.29 -5.58 17.61
CA HIS A 92 -3.45 -4.32 16.88
C HIS A 92 -2.18 -3.47 16.94
N ALA A 93 -1.57 -3.34 18.13
CA ALA A 93 -0.31 -2.61 18.29
C ALA A 93 0.82 -3.26 17.47
N LEU A 94 0.93 -4.58 17.51
CA LEU A 94 1.93 -5.31 16.72
C LEU A 94 1.72 -5.14 15.22
N ALA A 95 0.48 -5.22 14.74
CA ALA A 95 0.18 -5.02 13.32
C ALA A 95 0.50 -3.59 12.87
N GLN A 96 0.23 -2.59 13.71
CA GLN A 96 0.56 -1.20 13.42
C GLN A 96 2.08 -0.98 13.34
N ASP A 97 2.85 -1.49 14.31
CA ASP A 97 4.31 -1.39 14.32
C ASP A 97 4.94 -2.05 13.08
N LEU A 98 4.42 -3.21 12.67
CA LEU A 98 4.89 -3.93 11.48
C LEU A 98 4.52 -3.20 10.18
N GLN A 99 3.33 -2.59 10.12
CA GLN A 99 2.93 -1.76 8.97
C GLN A 99 3.78 -0.50 8.85
N GLU A 100 4.08 0.18 9.96
CA GLU A 100 4.97 1.34 9.98
C GLU A 100 6.40 0.94 9.58
N THR A 101 6.88 -0.21 10.05
CA THR A 101 8.21 -0.74 9.70
C THR A 101 8.29 -1.13 8.23
N LEU A 102 7.27 -1.82 7.70
CA LEU A 102 7.19 -2.16 6.27
C LEU A 102 7.12 -0.91 5.39
N SER A 103 6.30 0.07 5.76
CA SER A 103 6.22 1.34 5.02
C SER A 103 7.55 2.09 5.02
N ALA A 104 8.27 2.12 6.15
CA ALA A 104 9.60 2.72 6.22
C ALA A 104 10.64 1.95 5.41
N TYR A 105 10.55 0.61 5.38
CA TYR A 105 11.44 -0.25 4.60
C TYR A 105 11.18 -0.11 3.10
N GLU A 106 9.91 0.02 2.68
CA GLU A 106 9.53 0.32 1.30
C GLU A 106 10.08 1.69 0.86
N ASP A 107 9.98 2.71 1.72
CA ASP A 107 10.54 4.04 1.46
C ASP A 107 12.08 4.03 1.40
N GLU A 108 12.75 3.25 2.25
CA GLU A 108 14.21 3.14 2.30
C GLU A 108 14.76 2.33 1.10
N VAL A 109 14.08 1.26 0.69
CA VAL A 109 14.41 0.52 -0.54
C VAL A 109 14.21 1.39 -1.78
N LEU A 110 13.19 2.25 -1.81
CA LEU A 110 12.96 3.22 -2.88
C LEU A 110 14.00 4.36 -2.92
N LEU A 111 14.66 4.69 -1.81
CA LEU A 111 15.70 5.72 -1.72
C LEU A 111 17.10 5.21 -2.11
N VAL A 112 17.33 3.90 -2.08
CA VAL A 112 18.63 3.25 -2.37
C VAL A 112 18.66 2.62 -3.78
N ALA A 113 17.51 2.40 -4.41
CA ALA A 113 17.36 1.95 -5.81
C ALA A 113 17.54 3.10 -6.82
#